data_AF-A0A124IV59-F1
#
_entry.id   AF-A0A124IV59-F1
#
_cell.length_a   1.000
_cell.length_b   1.000
_cell.length_c   1.000
_cell.angle_alpha   90.00
_cell.angle_beta   90.00
_cell.angle_gamma   90.00
#
_symmetry.space_group_name_H-M   'P 1'
#
loop_
_entity.id
_entity.type
_entity.pdbx_description
1 polymer ?
#
loop_
_entity_poly.entity_id
_entity_poly.type
_entity_poly.pdbx_seq_one_letter_code
_entity_poly.pdbx_strand_id
1 'polypeptide(L)'
;MKRMRSMRTFPAWMLVKNMFEHELNGTQLDILFGSVFDKAMVKMNYYYKRGVDDFLEAALKYMSSILDHEAAILGIKLMPDQRDNILSRGKAMLDAFKSTPAFGLLRPKTRLVVIDDLVGVYVQPDFYDGETIYEVKTFDPRGVNYVKYQVKLFQLGYPGSKAILIGFDKATNKPIILTIDPINDVDKNELMKQALAFGLINGAEEEPSTTITIRYNTKDPA
;
A
#
# COMPACT_ATOMS: atom_id res chain seq x y z
N MET A 1 26.01 -24.20 3.48
CA MET A 1 24.80 -23.37 3.31
C MET A 1 23.86 -24.11 2.36
N LYS A 2 22.61 -24.42 2.77
CA LYS A 2 21.59 -24.91 1.83
C LYS A 2 21.32 -23.77 0.83
N ARG A 3 21.58 -23.97 -0.46
CA ARG A 3 21.08 -23.06 -1.51
C ARG A 3 19.57 -22.95 -1.33
N MET A 4 19.08 -21.74 -1.07
CA MET A 4 17.65 -21.48 -1.18
C MET A 4 17.25 -21.79 -2.62
N ARG A 5 16.26 -22.66 -2.80
CA ARG A 5 15.69 -22.90 -4.13
C ARG A 5 15.08 -21.58 -4.60
N SER A 6 15.23 -21.29 -5.89
CA SER A 6 14.49 -20.20 -6.54
C SER A 6 13.00 -20.37 -6.29
N MET A 7 12.32 -19.26 -6.04
CA MET A 7 10.90 -19.21 -5.75
C MET A 7 10.23 -18.23 -6.72
N ARG A 8 8.97 -18.48 -7.07
CA ARG A 8 8.20 -17.53 -7.88
C ARG A 8 7.68 -16.41 -7.00
N THR A 9 8.18 -15.20 -7.19
CA THR A 9 7.82 -14.05 -6.36
C THR A 9 7.07 -12.98 -7.14
N PHE A 10 6.16 -12.28 -6.46
CA PHE A 10 5.47 -11.13 -7.03
C PHE A 10 5.01 -10.14 -5.93
N PRO A 11 4.92 -8.83 -6.24
CA PRO A 11 4.26 -7.87 -5.35
C PRO A 11 2.75 -8.08 -5.32
N ALA A 12 2.15 -7.97 -4.14
CA ALA A 12 0.71 -8.10 -3.92
C ALA A 12 -0.16 -7.32 -4.93
N TRP A 13 0.28 -6.13 -5.34
CA TRP A 13 -0.39 -5.32 -6.36
C TRP A 13 -0.64 -6.05 -7.68
N MET A 14 0.24 -6.96 -8.12
CA MET A 14 0.04 -7.71 -9.37
C MET A 14 -1.20 -8.60 -9.32
N LEU A 15 -1.44 -9.27 -8.18
CA LEU A 15 -2.63 -10.08 -8.00
C LEU A 15 -3.90 -9.21 -7.90
N VAL A 16 -3.83 -8.12 -7.14
CA VAL A 16 -4.92 -7.14 -7.04
C VAL A 16 -5.31 -6.62 -8.43
N LYS A 17 -4.33 -6.21 -9.24
CA LYS A 17 -4.55 -5.75 -10.60
C LYS A 17 -5.17 -6.83 -11.48
N ASN A 18 -4.67 -8.07 -11.40
CA ASN A 18 -5.20 -9.18 -12.19
C ASN A 18 -6.68 -9.47 -11.89
N MET A 19 -7.07 -9.40 -10.62
CA MET A 19 -8.45 -9.73 -10.20
C MET A 19 -9.43 -8.57 -10.35
N PHE A 20 -8.95 -7.33 -10.20
CA PHE A 20 -9.80 -6.14 -10.08
C PHE A 20 -9.49 -5.06 -11.10
N GLU A 21 -8.92 -5.40 -12.26
CA GLU A 21 -8.58 -4.42 -13.32
C GLU A 21 -9.76 -3.49 -13.66
N HIS A 22 -10.98 -4.04 -13.69
CA HIS A 22 -12.22 -3.31 -13.95
C HIS A 22 -12.59 -2.26 -12.88
N GLU A 23 -12.07 -2.37 -11.66
CA GLU A 23 -12.26 -1.38 -10.59
C GLU A 23 -11.16 -0.30 -10.57
N LEU A 24 -10.04 -0.50 -11.28
CA LEU A 24 -8.89 0.40 -11.31
C LEU A 24 -9.12 1.60 -12.25
N ASN A 25 -10.17 2.37 -11.96
CA ASN A 25 -10.61 3.51 -12.76
C ASN A 25 -10.01 4.80 -12.20
N GLY A 26 -8.86 5.21 -12.73
CA GLY A 26 -8.20 6.48 -12.40
C GLY A 26 -7.54 7.10 -13.62
N THR A 27 -7.51 8.42 -13.70
CA THR A 27 -6.76 9.09 -14.77
C THR A 27 -5.25 8.98 -14.50
N GLN A 28 -4.42 9.22 -15.51
CA GLN A 28 -2.97 9.31 -15.31
C GLN A 28 -2.59 10.38 -14.25
N LEU A 29 -3.37 11.47 -14.16
CA LEU A 29 -3.17 12.49 -13.13
C LEU A 29 -3.55 12.00 -11.73
N ASP A 30 -4.57 11.15 -11.60
CA ASP A 30 -4.91 10.52 -10.31
C ASP A 30 -3.83 9.55 -9.85
N ILE A 31 -3.23 8.80 -10.77
CA ILE A 31 -2.10 7.91 -10.50
C ILE A 31 -0.87 8.72 -10.07
N LEU A 32 -0.56 9.78 -10.81
CA LEU A 32 0.51 10.72 -10.45
C LEU A 32 0.30 11.29 -9.06
N PHE A 33 -0.90 11.82 -8.79
CA PHE A 33 -1.28 12.36 -7.48
C PHE A 33 -1.11 11.32 -6.36
N GLY A 34 -1.60 10.10 -6.57
CA GLY A 34 -1.43 8.99 -5.64
C GLY A 34 0.04 8.73 -5.31
N SER A 35 0.90 8.64 -6.33
CA SER A 35 2.34 8.40 -6.15
C SER A 35 3.03 9.51 -5.35
N VAL A 36 2.82 10.78 -5.71
CA VAL A 36 3.49 11.89 -5.02
C VAL A 36 2.94 12.10 -3.60
N PHE A 37 1.63 11.89 -3.41
CA PHE A 37 0.99 11.97 -2.09
C PHE A 37 1.54 10.89 -1.16
N ASP A 38 1.64 9.64 -1.63
CA ASP A 38 2.20 8.52 -0.87
C ASP A 38 3.59 8.86 -0.30
N LYS A 39 4.50 9.29 -1.18
CA LYS A 39 5.88 9.60 -0.81
C LYS A 39 5.95 10.80 0.14
N ALA A 40 5.11 11.81 -0.07
CA ALA A 40 5.03 12.99 0.80
C ALA A 40 4.47 12.65 2.18
N MET A 41 3.41 11.83 2.25
CA MET A 41 2.79 11.37 3.49
C MET A 41 3.80 10.59 4.35
N VAL A 42 4.56 9.67 3.76
CA VAL A 42 5.63 8.93 4.45
C VAL A 42 6.70 9.89 4.98
N LYS A 43 7.12 10.86 4.18
CA LYS A 43 8.09 11.87 4.61
C LYS A 43 7.55 12.75 5.74
N MET A 44 6.28 13.11 5.70
CA MET A 44 5.63 13.89 6.75
C MET A 44 5.70 13.16 8.10
N ASN A 45 5.34 11.88 8.14
CA ASN A 45 5.47 11.09 9.37
C ASN A 45 6.93 10.95 9.82
N TYR A 46 7.87 10.79 8.89
CA TYR A 46 9.29 10.76 9.20
C TYR A 46 9.78 12.07 9.82
N TYR A 47 9.44 13.22 9.24
CA TYR A 47 9.81 14.55 9.75
C TYR A 47 9.21 14.80 11.13
N TYR A 48 7.93 14.46 11.32
CA TYR A 48 7.28 14.53 12.62
C TYR A 48 8.03 13.70 13.68
N LYS A 49 8.36 12.44 13.38
CA LYS A 49 9.12 11.56 14.30
C LYS A 49 10.54 12.05 14.59
N ARG A 50 11.12 12.87 13.72
CA ARG A 50 12.44 13.50 13.90
C ARG A 50 12.37 14.84 14.64
N GLY A 51 11.19 15.31 15.01
CA GLY A 51 11.03 16.60 15.69
C GLY A 51 11.29 17.80 14.77
N VAL A 52 11.00 17.69 13.48
CA VAL A 52 11.04 18.84 12.57
C VAL A 52 9.83 19.74 12.85
N ASP A 53 10.08 21.00 13.21
CA ASP A 53 9.03 21.95 13.63
C ASP A 53 7.91 22.10 12.59
N ASP A 54 8.26 22.42 11.33
CA ASP A 54 7.31 22.60 10.23
C ASP A 54 7.22 21.36 9.31
N PHE A 55 6.96 20.18 9.90
CA PHE A 55 6.94 18.91 9.16
C PHE A 55 5.96 18.86 7.97
N LEU A 56 4.81 19.55 8.04
CA LEU A 56 3.84 19.62 6.95
C LEU A 56 4.40 20.40 5.75
N GLU A 57 4.98 21.57 6.01
CA GLU A 57 5.60 22.40 4.98
C GLU A 57 6.81 21.68 4.36
N ALA A 58 7.62 21.00 5.17
CA ALA A 58 8.72 20.17 4.70
C ALA A 58 8.24 19.02 3.79
N ALA A 59 7.11 18.39 4.12
CA ALA A 59 6.51 17.35 3.28
C ALA A 59 5.94 17.92 1.97
N LEU A 60 5.35 19.12 1.99
CA LEU A 60 4.87 19.80 0.78
C LEU A 60 5.99 20.23 -0.16
N LYS A 61 7.09 20.76 0.39
CA LYS A 61 8.31 21.04 -0.38
C LYS A 61 8.85 19.77 -1.02
N TYR A 62 8.88 18.67 -0.26
CA TYR A 62 9.28 17.37 -0.81
C TYR A 62 8.34 16.91 -1.94
N MET A 63 7.02 16.95 -1.73
CA MET A 63 6.01 16.62 -2.74
C MET A 63 6.22 17.43 -4.03
N SER A 64 6.42 18.74 -3.90
CA SER A 64 6.68 19.63 -5.02
C SER A 64 7.96 19.28 -5.76
N SER A 65 9.03 18.91 -5.04
CA SER A 65 10.32 18.57 -5.64
C SER A 65 10.31 17.25 -6.42
N ILE A 66 9.46 16.29 -6.05
CA ILE A 66 9.37 14.99 -6.72
C ILE A 66 8.32 14.96 -7.83
N LEU A 67 7.43 15.95 -7.90
CA LEU A 67 6.27 15.94 -8.79
C LEU A 67 6.66 15.84 -10.27
N ASP A 68 7.59 16.68 -10.72
CA ASP A 68 8.01 16.68 -12.14
C ASP A 68 8.75 15.38 -12.50
N HIS A 69 9.47 14.79 -11.54
CA HIS A 69 10.15 13.51 -11.73
C HIS A 69 9.15 12.36 -11.87
N GLU A 70 8.15 12.28 -11.01
CA GLU A 70 7.08 11.26 -11.11
C GLU A 70 6.26 11.44 -12.38
N ALA A 71 5.96 12.68 -12.76
CA ALA A 71 5.26 12.97 -14.01
C ALA A 71 6.05 12.45 -15.22
N ALA A 72 7.36 12.68 -15.25
CA ALA A 72 8.24 12.19 -16.30
C ALA A 72 8.29 10.65 -16.37
N ILE A 73 8.36 9.94 -15.23
CA ILE A 73 8.30 8.47 -15.18
C ILE A 73 7.00 7.94 -15.80
N LEU A 74 5.88 8.64 -15.57
CA LEU A 74 4.57 8.27 -16.11
C LEU A 74 4.32 8.78 -17.53
N GLY A 75 5.29 9.48 -18.15
CA GLY A 75 5.14 10.07 -19.49
C GLY A 75 4.14 11.24 -19.54
N ILE A 76 3.89 11.90 -18.41
CA ILE A 76 2.93 13.00 -18.29
C ILE A 76 3.65 14.34 -18.49
N LYS A 77 3.20 15.12 -19.46
CA LYS A 77 3.58 16.54 -19.59
C LYS A 77 2.67 17.39 -18.72
N LEU A 78 3.16 17.79 -17.56
CA LEU A 78 2.37 18.52 -16.57
C LEU A 78 2.20 19.99 -16.95
N MET A 79 0.96 20.45 -17.03
CA MET A 79 0.62 21.86 -17.23
C MET A 79 0.68 22.64 -15.90
N PRO A 80 0.93 23.96 -15.92
CA PRO A 80 1.04 24.75 -14.68
C PRO A 80 -0.19 24.68 -13.77
N ASP A 81 -1.40 24.74 -14.35
CA ASP A 81 -2.66 24.61 -13.62
C ASP A 81 -2.86 23.22 -13.00
N GLN A 82 -2.46 22.16 -13.71
CA GLN A 82 -2.48 20.79 -13.18
C GLN A 82 -1.51 20.63 -12.00
N ARG A 83 -0.33 21.24 -12.11
CA ARG A 83 0.67 21.25 -11.04
C ARG A 83 0.12 21.93 -9.79
N ASP A 84 -0.45 23.13 -9.94
CA ASP A 84 -1.00 23.89 -8.82
C ASP A 84 -2.18 23.16 -8.17
N ASN A 85 -3.05 22.54 -8.98
CA ASN A 85 -4.16 21.71 -8.50
C ASN A 85 -3.66 20.50 -7.68
N ILE A 86 -2.62 19.79 -8.14
CA ILE A 86 -2.03 18.66 -7.43
C ILE A 86 -1.46 19.10 -6.08
N LEU A 87 -0.72 20.20 -6.04
CA LEU A 87 -0.08 20.68 -4.81
C LEU A 87 -1.11 21.23 -3.82
N SER A 88 -2.13 21.96 -4.30
CA SER A 88 -3.23 22.45 -3.47
C SER A 88 -4.03 21.30 -2.85
N ARG A 89 -4.39 20.29 -3.65
CA ARG A 89 -5.05 19.06 -3.16
C ARG A 89 -4.16 18.31 -2.18
N GLY A 90 -2.87 18.18 -2.47
CA GLY A 90 -1.88 17.55 -1.61
C GLY A 90 -1.79 18.22 -0.24
N LYS A 91 -1.77 19.57 -0.20
CA LYS A 91 -1.81 20.35 1.03
C LYS A 91 -3.05 20.06 1.87
N ALA A 92 -4.23 20.10 1.26
CA ALA A 92 -5.48 19.83 1.99
C ALA A 92 -5.50 18.40 2.56
N MET A 93 -5.09 17.41 1.76
CA MET A 93 -5.12 16.00 2.18
C MET A 93 -4.04 15.65 3.21
N LEU A 94 -2.82 16.20 3.10
CA LEU A 94 -1.77 16.00 4.10
C LEU A 94 -2.14 16.66 5.42
N ASP A 95 -2.76 17.84 5.39
CA ASP A 95 -3.28 18.50 6.58
C ASP A 95 -4.37 17.65 7.26
N ALA A 96 -5.32 17.14 6.47
CA ALA A 96 -6.37 16.24 6.94
C ALA A 96 -5.81 14.92 7.51
N PHE A 97 -4.75 14.36 6.90
CA PHE A 97 -4.13 13.11 7.32
C PHE A 97 -3.59 13.17 8.76
N LYS A 98 -3.20 14.35 9.26
CA LYS A 98 -2.75 14.54 10.65
C LYS A 98 -3.81 14.12 11.69
N SER A 99 -5.09 14.12 11.31
CA SER A 99 -6.19 13.72 12.18
C SER A 99 -6.44 12.20 12.20
N THR A 100 -5.71 11.43 11.39
CA THR A 100 -5.92 9.98 11.25
C THR A 100 -5.07 9.19 12.24
N PRO A 101 -5.48 7.97 12.62
CA PRO A 101 -4.68 7.13 13.52
C PRO A 101 -3.35 6.65 12.91
N ALA A 102 -3.15 6.83 11.61
CA ALA A 102 -1.89 6.51 10.94
C ALA A 102 -0.83 7.63 11.02
N PHE A 103 -1.21 8.82 11.47
CA PHE A 103 -0.27 9.94 11.58
C PHE A 103 0.84 9.65 12.60
N GLY A 104 2.07 10.00 12.22
CA GLY A 104 3.27 9.73 13.00
C GLY A 104 3.78 8.28 12.92
N LEU A 105 3.07 7.34 12.30
CA LEU A 105 3.59 5.98 12.14
C LEU A 105 4.64 5.89 11.03
N LEU A 106 5.59 4.96 11.16
CA LEU A 106 6.58 4.70 10.13
C LEU A 106 6.12 3.55 9.24
N ARG A 107 6.43 3.64 7.94
CA ARG A 107 6.19 2.55 7.00
C ARG A 107 7.00 1.32 7.43
N PRO A 108 6.38 0.14 7.60
CA PRO A 108 7.10 -1.06 7.97
C PRO A 108 8.01 -1.52 6.83
N LYS A 109 8.99 -2.36 7.14
CA LYS A 109 9.72 -3.09 6.10
C LYS A 109 8.76 -4.01 5.36
N THR A 110 8.95 -4.15 4.04
CA THR A 110 8.27 -5.16 3.23
C THR A 110 8.45 -6.53 3.88
N ARG A 111 7.40 -7.37 3.82
CA ARG A 111 7.45 -8.77 4.26
C ARG A 111 7.22 -9.68 3.05
N LEU A 112 7.78 -10.88 3.12
CA LEU A 112 7.56 -11.93 2.13
C LEU A 112 6.65 -12.99 2.74
N VAL A 113 5.51 -13.24 2.12
CA VAL A 113 4.60 -14.34 2.47
C VAL A 113 4.90 -15.52 1.56
N VAL A 114 5.44 -16.60 2.11
CA VAL A 114 5.78 -17.82 1.38
C VAL A 114 4.64 -18.82 1.52
N ILE A 115 4.18 -19.34 0.39
CA ILE A 115 3.08 -20.30 0.29
C ILE A 115 3.63 -21.57 -0.36
N ASP A 116 3.51 -22.69 0.35
CA ASP A 116 3.96 -24.04 -0.05
C ASP A 116 5.44 -24.13 -0.43
N ASP A 117 6.27 -23.17 -0.01
CA ASP A 117 7.67 -23.01 -0.45
C ASP A 117 7.84 -22.84 -1.97
N LEU A 118 6.75 -22.60 -2.71
CA LEU A 118 6.73 -22.46 -4.17
C LEU A 118 6.59 -21.00 -4.60
N VAL A 119 5.81 -20.24 -3.86
CA VAL A 119 5.42 -18.87 -4.21
C VAL A 119 5.68 -17.92 -3.06
N GLY A 120 6.16 -16.72 -3.38
CA GLY A 120 6.38 -15.64 -2.43
C GLY A 120 5.63 -14.35 -2.81
N VAL A 121 4.80 -13.83 -1.91
CA VAL A 121 4.07 -12.57 -2.11
C VAL A 121 4.71 -11.45 -1.28
N TYR A 122 5.19 -10.40 -1.93
CA TYR A 122 5.67 -9.21 -1.23
C TYR A 122 4.49 -8.35 -0.79
N VAL A 123 4.41 -8.09 0.52
CA VAL A 123 3.35 -7.27 1.14
C VAL A 123 3.97 -6.16 1.99
N GLN A 124 3.42 -4.97 1.87
CA GLN A 124 3.84 -3.80 2.64
C GLN A 124 2.64 -2.85 2.74
N PRO A 125 1.96 -2.78 3.89
CA PRO A 125 0.98 -1.72 4.10
C PRO A 125 1.67 -0.37 4.23
N ASP A 126 0.89 0.71 4.14
CA ASP A 126 1.43 2.06 4.31
C ASP A 126 2.05 2.25 5.69
N PHE A 127 1.35 1.82 6.75
CA PHE A 127 1.85 1.90 8.13
C PHE A 127 1.45 0.68 8.97
N TYR A 128 2.18 0.47 10.07
CA TYR A 128 1.93 -0.59 11.04
C TYR A 128 2.43 -0.18 12.43
N ASP A 129 1.61 -0.36 13.46
CA ASP A 129 1.93 0.01 14.85
C ASP A 129 2.37 -1.19 15.73
N GLY A 130 2.35 -2.41 15.18
CA GLY A 130 2.61 -3.65 15.93
C GLY A 130 1.36 -4.53 16.12
N GLU A 131 0.16 -3.97 15.94
CA GLU A 131 -1.13 -4.66 16.08
C GLU A 131 -2.07 -4.39 14.90
N THR A 132 -2.00 -3.19 14.33
CA THR A 132 -2.91 -2.66 13.32
C THR A 132 -2.16 -2.31 12.06
N ILE A 133 -2.65 -2.82 10.93
CA ILE A 133 -2.25 -2.35 9.60
C ILE A 133 -3.02 -1.09 9.25
N TYR A 134 -2.36 -0.11 8.63
CA TYR A 134 -3.01 1.06 8.06
C TYR A 134 -2.72 1.13 6.57
N GLU A 135 -3.76 1.32 5.78
CA GLU A 135 -3.68 1.52 4.33
C GLU A 135 -4.38 2.83 3.97
N VAL A 136 -3.73 3.65 3.15
CA VAL A 136 -4.20 5.00 2.80
C VAL A 136 -4.47 5.09 1.31
N LYS A 137 -5.64 5.60 0.94
CA LYS A 137 -6.05 5.86 -0.44
C LYS A 137 -6.35 7.34 -0.63
N THR A 138 -6.10 7.87 -1.82
CA THR A 138 -6.34 9.27 -2.15
C THR A 138 -7.79 9.59 -2.53
N PHE A 139 -8.69 8.61 -2.38
CA PHE A 139 -10.09 8.65 -2.80
C PHE A 139 -10.99 8.01 -1.72
N ASP A 140 -12.30 8.06 -1.91
CA ASP A 140 -13.28 7.42 -1.03
C ASP A 140 -13.27 5.89 -1.21
N PRO A 141 -12.86 5.11 -0.19
CA PRO A 141 -12.70 3.67 -0.32
C PRO A 141 -14.02 2.89 -0.18
N ARG A 142 -15.14 3.57 0.14
CA ARG A 142 -16.43 2.91 0.33
C ARG A 142 -16.91 2.31 -0.98
N GLY A 143 -17.24 1.01 -0.94
CA GLY A 143 -17.73 0.28 -2.12
C GLY A 143 -16.66 -0.17 -3.11
N VAL A 144 -15.37 0.03 -2.81
CA VAL A 144 -14.26 -0.39 -3.67
C VAL A 144 -13.69 -1.72 -3.16
N ASN A 145 -13.91 -2.81 -3.88
CA ASN A 145 -13.62 -4.16 -3.37
C ASN A 145 -12.13 -4.48 -3.40
N TYR A 146 -11.41 -4.02 -4.43
CA TYR A 146 -9.98 -4.30 -4.55
C TYR A 146 -9.18 -3.81 -3.34
N VAL A 147 -9.63 -2.72 -2.70
CA VAL A 147 -8.94 -2.15 -1.55
C VAL A 147 -9.09 -3.06 -0.33
N LYS A 148 -10.29 -3.60 -0.10
CA LYS A 148 -10.50 -4.61 0.96
C LYS A 148 -9.71 -5.87 0.69
N TYR A 149 -9.70 -6.33 -0.57
CA TYR A 149 -8.92 -7.50 -0.99
C TYR A 149 -7.42 -7.30 -0.73
N GLN A 150 -6.87 -6.14 -1.15
CA GLN A 150 -5.47 -5.78 -0.93
C GLN A 150 -5.10 -5.80 0.55
N VAL A 151 -5.93 -5.22 1.41
CA VAL A 151 -5.70 -5.21 2.86
C VAL A 151 -5.72 -6.63 3.44
N LYS A 152 -6.66 -7.48 3.03
CA LYS A 152 -6.67 -8.89 3.46
C LYS A 152 -5.42 -9.66 2.99
N LEU A 153 -4.94 -9.37 1.78
CA LEU A 153 -3.67 -9.92 1.29
C LEU A 153 -2.48 -9.46 2.15
N PHE A 154 -2.49 -8.21 2.62
CA PHE A 154 -1.48 -7.73 3.57
C PHE A 154 -1.58 -8.42 4.93
N GLN A 155 -2.78 -8.74 5.42
CA GLN A 155 -2.95 -9.47 6.69
C GLN A 155 -2.27 -10.85 6.68
N LEU A 156 -2.01 -11.47 5.52
CA LEU A 156 -1.16 -12.67 5.43
C LEU A 156 0.30 -12.39 5.89
N GLY A 157 0.82 -11.18 5.67
CA GLY A 157 2.14 -10.78 6.17
C GLY A 157 2.14 -10.35 7.63
N TYR A 158 0.97 -10.11 8.21
CA TYR A 158 0.78 -9.53 9.54
C TYR A 158 -0.33 -10.30 10.29
N PRO A 159 -0.07 -11.57 10.67
CA PRO A 159 -1.09 -12.45 11.22
C PRO A 159 -1.75 -11.86 12.48
N GLY A 160 -3.07 -12.01 12.58
CA GLY A 160 -3.87 -11.51 13.71
C GLY A 160 -4.08 -10.00 13.73
N SER A 161 -3.48 -9.24 12.81
CA SER A 161 -3.64 -7.79 12.79
C SER A 161 -5.02 -7.40 12.26
N LYS A 162 -5.69 -6.47 12.97
CA LYS A 162 -6.80 -5.71 12.39
C LYS A 162 -6.24 -4.73 11.34
N ALA A 163 -7.10 -4.19 10.49
CA ALA A 163 -6.68 -3.18 9.53
C ALA A 163 -7.60 -1.96 9.54
N ILE A 164 -7.01 -0.79 9.31
CA ILE A 164 -7.71 0.48 9.17
C ILE A 164 -7.42 1.01 7.77
N LEU A 165 -8.49 1.12 6.99
CA LEU A 165 -8.47 1.72 5.67
C LEU A 165 -8.87 3.19 5.77
N ILE A 166 -7.96 4.05 5.35
CA ILE A 166 -8.12 5.50 5.35
C ILE A 166 -8.27 5.94 3.90
N GLY A 167 -9.34 6.67 3.60
CA GLY A 167 -9.41 7.44 2.37
C GLY A 167 -9.94 8.83 2.62
N PHE A 168 -10.31 9.55 1.57
CA PHE A 168 -10.69 10.95 1.69
C PHE A 168 -11.93 11.26 0.86
N ASP A 169 -12.85 12.01 1.46
CA ASP A 169 -14.03 12.52 0.77
C ASP A 169 -13.64 13.52 -0.32
N LYS A 170 -14.17 13.35 -1.53
CA LYS A 170 -13.78 14.14 -2.71
C LYS A 170 -14.13 15.63 -2.57
N ALA A 171 -15.21 15.95 -1.88
CA ALA A 171 -15.69 17.34 -1.78
C ALA A 171 -14.99 18.10 -0.65
N THR A 172 -14.70 17.43 0.46
CA THR A 172 -14.24 18.06 1.70
C THR A 172 -12.80 17.73 2.08
N ASN A 173 -12.17 16.74 1.43
CA ASN A 173 -10.88 16.15 1.83
C ASN A 173 -10.86 15.62 3.27
N LYS A 174 -12.02 15.44 3.92
CA LYS A 174 -12.07 14.87 5.25
C LYS A 174 -11.74 13.38 5.20
N PRO A 175 -10.99 12.84 6.17
CA PRO A 175 -10.69 11.42 6.19
C PRO A 175 -11.95 10.57 6.39
N ILE A 176 -12.03 9.47 5.65
CA ILE A 176 -13.00 8.40 5.81
C ILE A 176 -12.24 7.20 6.35
N ILE A 177 -12.64 6.71 7.52
CA ILE A 177 -11.94 5.64 8.24
C ILE A 177 -12.85 4.41 8.28
N LEU A 178 -12.37 3.30 7.74
CA LEU A 178 -13.06 2.01 7.73
C LEU A 178 -12.21 0.98 8.47
N THR A 179 -12.81 0.27 9.43
CA THR A 179 -12.18 -0.85 10.12
C THR A 179 -12.44 -2.15 9.36
N ILE A 180 -11.40 -2.97 9.24
CA ILE A 180 -11.45 -4.31 8.68
C ILE A 180 -10.93 -5.26 9.76
N ASP A 181 -11.76 -6.25 10.10
CA ASP A 181 -11.41 -7.26 11.10
C ASP A 181 -10.21 -8.11 10.66
N PRO A 182 -9.52 -8.77 11.61
CA PRO A 182 -8.53 -9.79 11.28
C PRO A 182 -9.09 -10.81 10.29
N ILE A 183 -8.25 -11.21 9.33
CA ILE A 183 -8.61 -12.23 8.34
C ILE A 183 -8.98 -13.55 9.04
N ASN A 184 -10.17 -14.08 8.74
CA ASN A 184 -10.61 -15.38 9.24
C ASN A 184 -9.96 -16.53 8.45
N ASP A 185 -10.04 -17.76 8.97
CA ASP A 185 -9.37 -18.90 8.35
C ASP A 185 -9.90 -19.25 6.95
N VAL A 186 -11.19 -19.04 6.70
CA VAL A 186 -11.81 -19.30 5.39
C VAL A 186 -11.24 -18.36 4.34
N ASP A 187 -11.25 -17.06 4.61
CA ASP A 187 -10.71 -16.02 3.74
C ASP A 187 -9.19 -16.18 3.55
N LYS A 188 -8.48 -16.53 4.63
CA LYS A 188 -7.03 -16.81 4.59
C LYS A 188 -6.73 -17.96 3.63
N ASN A 189 -7.42 -19.08 3.78
CA ASN A 189 -7.21 -20.26 2.93
C ASN A 189 -7.52 -19.97 1.46
N GLU A 190 -8.58 -19.22 1.19
CA GLU A 190 -8.93 -18.83 -0.18
C GLU A 190 -7.88 -17.88 -0.78
N LEU A 191 -7.44 -16.86 -0.04
CA LEU A 191 -6.40 -15.94 -0.49
C LEU A 191 -5.07 -16.64 -0.75
N MET A 192 -4.69 -17.61 0.07
CA MET A 192 -3.48 -18.40 -0.15
C MET A 192 -3.56 -19.22 -1.45
N LYS A 193 -4.70 -19.84 -1.74
CA LYS A 193 -4.92 -20.59 -2.98
C LYS A 193 -4.86 -19.69 -4.20
N GLN A 194 -5.49 -18.52 -4.14
CA GLN A 194 -5.45 -17.53 -5.23
C GLN A 194 -4.04 -17.01 -5.47
N ALA A 195 -3.31 -16.66 -4.40
CA ALA A 195 -1.92 -16.23 -4.49
C ALA A 195 -0.99 -17.30 -5.05
N LEU A 196 -1.15 -18.56 -4.61
CA LEU A 196 -0.41 -19.70 -5.14
C LEU A 196 -0.68 -19.90 -6.64
N ALA A 197 -1.95 -19.97 -7.03
CA ALA A 197 -2.34 -20.18 -8.43
C ALA A 197 -1.81 -19.06 -9.34
N PHE A 198 -1.93 -17.80 -8.91
CA PHE A 198 -1.40 -16.65 -9.64
C PHE A 198 0.12 -16.68 -9.73
N GLY A 199 0.81 -16.91 -8.60
CA GLY A 199 2.27 -16.87 -8.51
C GLY A 199 2.95 -17.96 -9.32
N LEU A 200 2.37 -19.16 -9.40
CA LEU A 200 2.91 -20.24 -10.23
C LEU A 200 2.98 -19.87 -11.70
N ILE A 201 2.08 -19.01 -12.19
CA ILE A 201 2.00 -18.61 -13.59
C ILE A 201 2.76 -17.30 -13.84
N ASN A 202 2.60 -16.32 -12.96
CA ASN A 202 2.99 -14.92 -13.21
C ASN A 202 4.19 -14.43 -12.37
N GLY A 203 4.64 -15.22 -11.38
CA GLY A 203 5.75 -14.83 -10.52
C GLY A 203 7.09 -14.87 -11.25
N ALA A 204 7.97 -13.94 -10.92
CA ALA A 204 9.35 -13.94 -11.38
C ALA A 204 10.16 -14.95 -10.55
N GLU A 205 11.06 -15.70 -11.19
CA GLU A 205 11.94 -16.61 -10.46
C GLU A 205 13.08 -15.81 -9.81
N GLU A 206 13.07 -15.77 -8.48
CA GLU A 206 14.06 -15.04 -7.69
C GLU A 206 14.54 -15.88 -6.52
N GLU A 207 15.77 -15.64 -6.07
CA GLU A 207 16.18 -16.08 -4.73
C GLU A 207 15.53 -15.13 -3.71
N PRO A 208 14.72 -15.63 -2.75
CA PRO A 208 14.07 -14.77 -1.78
C PRO A 208 15.11 -13.89 -1.06
N SER A 209 14.91 -12.58 -1.03
CA SER A 209 15.76 -11.70 -0.22
C SER A 209 15.67 -12.07 1.28
N THR A 210 16.61 -11.57 2.10
CA THR A 210 16.65 -11.76 3.58
C THR A 210 15.52 -11.04 4.34
N THR A 211 14.36 -10.92 3.71
CA THR A 211 13.17 -10.23 4.21
C THR A 211 12.48 -11.06 5.29
N ILE A 212 11.78 -10.38 6.23
CA ILE A 212 10.96 -11.05 7.24
C ILE A 212 9.95 -11.94 6.50
N THR A 213 10.06 -13.26 6.74
CA THR A 213 9.32 -14.28 6.02
C THR A 213 8.20 -14.83 6.91
N ILE A 214 6.96 -14.80 6.42
CA ILE A 214 5.84 -15.54 6.98
C ILE A 214 5.60 -16.76 6.08
N ARG A 215 5.37 -17.94 6.66
CA ARG A 215 5.19 -19.18 5.88
C ARG A 215 3.80 -19.78 6.11
N TYR A 216 3.21 -20.26 5.03
CA TYR A 216 1.94 -20.97 5.03
C TYR A 216 2.02 -22.26 4.21
N ASN A 217 1.20 -23.22 4.60
CA ASN A 217 0.98 -24.47 3.88
C ASN A 217 -0.50 -24.60 3.53
N THR A 218 -0.83 -24.72 2.25
CA THR A 218 -2.22 -24.85 1.78
C THR A 218 -2.85 -26.20 2.16
N LYS A 219 -2.02 -27.19 2.55
CA LYS A 219 -2.46 -28.52 2.99
C LYS A 219 -2.71 -28.63 4.49
N ASP A 220 -2.26 -27.66 5.28
CA ASP A 220 -2.55 -27.57 6.71
C ASP A 220 -3.55 -26.43 6.93
N PRO A 221 -4.88 -26.68 6.82
CA PRO A 221 -5.84 -25.70 7.28
C PRO A 221 -5.61 -25.49 8.78
N ALA A 222 -5.36 -24.24 9.16
CA ALA A 222 -5.28 -23.81 10.56
C ALA A 222 -6.57 -24.13 11.32
#